data_AF-A0A533IB02-F1
#
_entry.id   AF-A0A533IB02-F1
#
_cell.length_a   1.000
_cell.length_b   1.000
_cell.length_c   1.000
_cell.angle_alpha   90.00
_cell.angle_beta   90.00
_cell.angle_gamma   90.00
#
_symmetry.space_group_name_H-M   'P 1'
#
loop_
_entity.id
_entity.type
_entity.pdbx_description
1 polymer ?
#
loop_
_entity_poly.entity_id
_entity_poly.type
_entity_poly.pdbx_seq_one_letter_code
_entity_poly.pdbx_strand_id
1 'polypeptide(L)'
;MAFSLADLQTGHLSLEFEEADLPRLIVAIHAMFGTVTQIEHAMAGEVFVAGDRFIHQNVWDECCIISISSNGNDSLIRLHAELTGLSGSTG
;
A
#
# COMPACT_ATOMS: atom_id res chain seq x y z
N MET A 1 10.14 0.83 -10.55
CA MET A 1 9.89 -0.61 -10.39
C MET A 1 8.39 -0.78 -10.43
N ALA A 2 7.87 -1.84 -11.04
CA ALA A 2 6.42 -2.06 -10.98
C ALA A 2 6.02 -2.42 -9.54
N PHE A 3 4.84 -1.98 -9.10
CA PHE A 3 4.27 -2.37 -7.81
C PHE A 3 4.28 -3.90 -7.64
N SER A 4 4.75 -4.37 -6.50
CA SER A 4 4.81 -5.80 -6.19
C SER A 4 4.26 -6.10 -4.80
N LEU A 5 3.69 -7.29 -4.65
CA LEU A 5 3.09 -7.75 -3.41
C LEU A 5 3.95 -8.90 -2.85
N ALA A 6 4.41 -8.75 -1.61
CA ALA A 6 5.25 -9.72 -0.94
C ALA A 6 4.54 -10.28 0.30
N ASP A 7 4.56 -11.62 0.44
CA ASP A 7 4.12 -12.31 1.65
C ASP A 7 5.17 -12.17 2.76
N LEU A 8 4.76 -11.63 3.90
CA LEU A 8 5.57 -11.63 5.11
C LEU A 8 5.34 -12.94 5.86
N GLN A 9 6.40 -13.48 6.48
CA GLN A 9 6.33 -14.72 7.27
C GLN A 9 5.34 -14.65 8.46
N THR A 10 4.84 -13.45 8.77
CA THR A 10 3.83 -13.15 9.79
C THR A 10 2.39 -13.37 9.31
N GLY A 11 2.16 -13.68 8.03
CA GLY A 11 0.82 -13.77 7.42
C GLY A 11 0.25 -12.41 6.99
N HIS A 12 1.08 -11.37 7.00
CA HIS A 12 0.77 -10.05 6.47
C HIS A 12 1.35 -9.85 5.08
N LEU A 13 0.90 -8.80 4.39
CA LEU A 13 1.37 -8.46 3.06
C LEU A 13 2.14 -7.14 3.11
N SER A 14 3.14 -7.03 2.24
CA SER A 14 3.85 -5.81 1.95
C SER A 14 3.62 -5.43 0.50
N LEU A 15 3.18 -4.19 0.26
CA LEU A 15 3.15 -3.59 -1.07
C LEU A 15 4.43 -2.78 -1.25
N GLU A 16 5.30 -3.25 -2.13
CA GLU A 16 6.61 -2.68 -2.43
C GLU A 16 6.54 -1.80 -3.68
N PHE A 17 7.16 -0.61 -3.62
CA PHE A 17 7.19 0.38 -4.69
C PHE A 17 8.42 1.29 -4.61
N GLU A 18 8.74 1.96 -5.72
CA GLU A 18 9.76 3.01 -5.71
C GLU A 18 9.17 4.33 -5.22
N GLU A 19 9.99 5.18 -4.59
CA GLU A 19 9.56 6.51 -4.13
C GLU A 19 8.90 7.35 -5.24
N ALA A 20 9.38 7.22 -6.49
CA ALA A 20 8.81 7.90 -7.65
C ALA A 20 7.34 7.52 -7.94
N ASP A 21 6.90 6.35 -7.50
CA ASP A 21 5.52 5.85 -7.66
C ASP A 21 4.60 6.24 -6.49
N LEU A 22 5.13 6.88 -5.43
CA LEU A 22 4.35 7.34 -4.27
C LEU A 22 3.15 8.23 -4.66
N PRO A 23 3.26 9.21 -5.57
CA PRO A 23 2.10 10.00 -5.98
C PRO A 23 0.99 9.16 -6.60
N ARG A 24 1.35 8.12 -7.36
CA ARG A 24 0.39 7.21 -8.02
C ARG A 24 -0.29 6.31 -6.99
N LEU A 25 0.45 5.84 -5.99
CA LEU A 25 -0.08 5.10 -4.85
C LEU A 25 -1.11 5.94 -4.08
N ILE A 26 -0.79 7.19 -3.75
CA ILE A 26 -1.70 8.11 -3.05
C ILE A 26 -2.99 8.31 -3.84
N VAL A 27 -2.89 8.53 -5.16
CA VAL A 27 -4.07 8.70 -6.04
C VAL A 27 -4.94 7.43 -6.04
N ALA A 28 -4.34 6.25 -6.17
CA ALA A 28 -5.09 4.99 -6.15
C ALA A 28 -5.77 4.76 -4.80
N ILE A 29 -5.07 5.00 -3.69
CA ILE A 29 -5.66 4.89 -2.35
C ILE A 29 -6.83 5.87 -2.20
N HIS A 30 -6.67 7.13 -2.63
CA HIS A 30 -7.73 8.13 -2.59
C HIS A 30 -8.95 7.73 -3.42
N ALA A 31 -8.74 7.19 -4.62
CA ALA A 31 -9.81 6.76 -5.50
C ALA A 31 -10.58 5.55 -4.94
N MET A 32 -9.88 4.61 -4.31
CA MET A 32 -10.48 3.35 -3.84
C MET A 32 -11.08 3.44 -2.44
N PHE A 33 -10.43 4.19 -1.55
CA PHE A 33 -10.69 4.14 -0.11
C PHE A 33 -11.04 5.50 0.50
N GLY A 34 -10.94 6.59 -0.28
CA GLY A 34 -11.16 7.95 0.20
C GLY A 34 -9.93 8.52 0.92
N THR A 35 -10.16 9.45 1.86
CA THR A 35 -9.09 10.23 2.48
C THR A 35 -8.11 9.36 3.28
N VAL A 36 -6.82 9.50 2.99
CA VAL A 36 -5.73 8.91 3.77
C VAL A 36 -5.37 9.82 4.93
N THR A 37 -5.19 9.25 6.12
CA THR A 37 -4.58 9.97 7.26
C THR A 37 -3.20 9.37 7.50
N GLN A 38 -2.16 10.17 7.33
CA GLN A 38 -0.77 9.79 7.58
C GLN A 38 -0.32 10.35 8.93
N ILE A 39 0.31 9.50 9.75
CA ILE A 39 1.00 9.88 10.98
C ILE A 39 2.48 9.54 10.78
N GLU A 40 3.33 10.54 10.62
CA GLU A 40 4.77 10.33 10.49
C GLU A 40 5.42 10.15 11.87
N HIS A 41 6.18 9.07 12.06
CA HIS A 41 7.12 8.93 13.18
C HIS A 41 8.56 8.86 12.67
N ALA A 42 9.53 9.11 13.56
CA ALA A 42 10.94 9.31 13.22
C ALA A 42 11.65 8.13 12.51
N MET A 43 11.07 6.92 12.49
CA MET A 43 11.65 5.74 11.81
C MET A 43 10.64 4.91 11.01
N ALA A 44 9.34 5.22 11.10
CA ALA A 44 8.26 4.57 10.36
C ALA A 44 7.04 5.49 10.36
N GLY A 45 6.28 5.55 9.26
CA GLY A 45 4.98 6.20 9.23
C GLY A 45 3.88 5.19 9.53
N GLU A 46 2.87 5.58 10.31
CA GLU A 46 1.59 4.87 10.30
C GLU A 46 0.67 5.51 9.25
N VAL A 47 0.04 4.68 8.42
CA VAL A 47 -0.91 5.13 7.39
C VAL A 47 -2.25 4.48 7.68
N PHE A 48 -3.31 5.29 7.70
CA PHE A 48 -4.67 4.79 7.86
C PHE A 48 -5.40 4.87 6.51
N VAL A 49 -5.86 3.71 6.04
CA VAL A 49 -6.62 3.57 4.78
C VAL A 49 -7.92 2.83 5.10
N ALA A 50 -9.06 3.42 4.73
CA ALA A 50 -10.39 2.84 4.99
C ALA A 50 -10.66 2.44 6.45
N GLY A 51 -9.98 3.06 7.42
CA GLY A 51 -10.07 2.71 8.84
C GLY A 51 -9.14 1.58 9.30
N ASP A 52 -8.41 0.94 8.37
CA ASP A 52 -7.33 0.00 8.68
C ASP A 52 -5.99 0.72 8.81
N ARG A 53 -5.13 0.19 9.69
CA ARG A 53 -3.79 0.72 9.95
C ARG A 53 -2.76 -0.05 9.14
N PHE A 54 -1.79 0.67 8.59
CA PHE A 54 -0.66 0.17 7.84
C PHE A 54 0.63 0.81 8.33
N ILE A 55 1.75 0.13 8.13
CA ILE A 55 3.09 0.64 8.42
C ILE A 55 3.72 1.03 7.08
N HIS A 56 4.05 2.31 6.93
CA HIS A 56 4.85 2.81 5.82
C HIS A 56 6.32 2.87 6.24
N GLN A 57 7.18 2.16 5.51
CA GLN A 57 8.62 2.24 5.69
C GLN A 57 9.23 2.78 4.39
N ASN A 58 10.13 3.74 4.53
CA ASN A 58 11.02 4.18 3.47
C ASN A 58 12.44 3.94 3.98
N VAL A 59 13.07 2.88 3.49
CA VAL A 59 14.42 2.50 3.90
C VAL A 59 15.24 2.30 2.63
N TRP A 60 16.30 3.08 2.44
CA TRP A 60 17.20 2.98 1.28
C TRP A 60 16.49 3.10 -0.09
N ASP A 61 15.58 4.07 -0.24
CA ASP A 61 14.79 4.31 -1.46
C ASP A 61 13.78 3.20 -1.84
N GLU A 62 13.71 2.12 -1.03
CA GLU A 62 12.70 1.08 -1.13
C GLU A 62 11.53 1.45 -0.20
N CYS A 63 10.40 1.80 -0.81
CA CYS A 63 9.19 2.17 -0.08
C CYS A 63 8.25 0.97 0.01
N CYS A 64 7.69 0.74 1.19
CA CYS A 64 6.71 -0.30 1.38
C CYS A 64 5.56 0.12 2.31
N ILE A 65 4.36 -0.40 2.01
CA ILE A 65 3.21 -0.34 2.91
C ILE A 65 2.90 -1.76 3.36
N ILE A 66 3.01 -1.99 4.66
CA ILE A 66 2.77 -3.28 5.31
C ILE A 66 1.43 -3.24 6.02
N SER A 67 0.58 -4.23 5.74
CA SER A 67 -0.64 -4.46 6.50
C SER A 67 -0.34 -5.09 7.87
N ILE A 68 -1.19 -4.81 8.85
CA ILE A 68 -1.11 -5.46 10.17
C ILE A 68 -2.41 -6.18 10.55
N SER A 69 -3.34 -6.31 9.60
CA SER A 69 -4.63 -6.96 9.75
C SER A 69 -4.99 -7.73 8.47
N SER A 70 -5.88 -8.71 8.58
CA SER A 70 -6.37 -9.45 7.42
C SER A 70 -7.16 -8.56 6.45
N ASN A 71 -7.93 -7.60 6.95
CA ASN A 71 -8.61 -6.59 6.11
C ASN A 71 -7.59 -5.70 5.38
N GLY A 72 -6.47 -5.39 6.03
CA GLY A 72 -5.34 -4.70 5.42
C GLY A 72 -4.74 -5.52 4.27
N ASN A 73 -4.58 -6.84 4.43
CA ASN A 73 -4.11 -7.72 3.34
C ASN A 73 -5.03 -7.63 2.12
N ASP A 74 -6.35 -7.75 2.32
CA ASP A 74 -7.34 -7.65 1.24
C ASP A 74 -7.27 -6.29 0.54
N SER A 75 -7.02 -5.22 1.32
CA SER A 75 -6.83 -3.88 0.78
C SER A 75 -5.58 -3.77 -0.08
N LEU A 76 -4.44 -4.34 0.35
CA LEU A 76 -3.20 -4.37 -0.44
C LEU A 76 -3.35 -5.20 -1.72
N ILE A 77 -4.08 -6.31 -1.68
CA ILE A 77 -4.37 -7.12 -2.88
C ILE A 77 -5.15 -6.30 -3.92
N ARG A 78 -6.21 -5.61 -3.48
CA ARG A 78 -7.02 -4.77 -4.38
C ARG A 78 -6.21 -3.60 -4.92
N LEU A 79 -5.42 -2.96 -4.07
CA LEU A 79 -4.58 -1.83 -4.45
C LEU A 79 -3.50 -2.25 -5.46
N HIS A 80 -2.88 -3.41 -5.25
CA HIS A 80 -1.93 -4.00 -6.20
C HIS A 80 -2.58 -4.27 -7.56
N ALA A 81 -3.79 -4.86 -7.58
CA ALA A 81 -4.53 -5.14 -8.81
C ALA A 81 -4.86 -3.85 -9.60
N GLU A 82 -5.28 -2.79 -8.91
CA GLU A 82 -5.54 -1.49 -9.52
C GLU A 82 -4.26 -0.89 -10.10
N LEU A 83 -3.19 -0.86 -9.30
CA LEU A 83 -1.92 -0.25 -9.67
C LEU A 83 -1.21 -1.00 -10.80
N THR A 84 -1.46 -2.28 -10.98
CA THR A 84 -0.89 -3.09 -12.07
C THR A 84 -1.83 -3.25 -13.27
N GLY A 85 -3.05 -2.71 -13.21
CA GLY A 85 -4.06 -2.87 -14.26
C GLY A 85 -4.61 -4.29 -14.38
N LEU A 86 -4.44 -5.12 -13.35
CA LEU A 86 -5.04 -6.46 -13.26
C LEU A 86 -6.52 -6.39 -12.83
N SER A 87 -6.99 -5.21 -12.42
CA SER A 87 -8.41 -4.89 -12.28
C SER A 87 -9.09 -4.81 -13.66
N GLY A 88 -9.46 -5.97 -14.21
CA GLY A 88 -10.49 -6.14 -15.24
C GLY A 88 -10.54 -5.10 -16.37
N SER A 89 -9.85 -5.39 -17.47
CA SER A 89 -10.36 -5.00 -18.80
C SER A 89 -11.67 -5.75 -19.05
N THR A 90 -12.80 -5.16 -18.67
CA THR A 90 -14.09 -5.43 -19.33
C THR A 90 -14.34 -4.31 -20.32
N GLY A 91 -13.84 -4.50 -21.54
CA GLY A 91 -14.21 -3.77 -22.75
C GLY A 91 -14.55 -4.77 -23.84
#